data_AF-A0A5S3PQP4-F1
#
_entry.id   AF-A0A5S3PQP4-F1
#
_cell.length_a   1.000
_cell.length_b   1.000
_cell.length_c   1.000
_cell.angle_alpha   90.00
_cell.angle_beta   90.00
_cell.angle_gamma   90.00
#
_symmetry.space_group_name_H-M   'P 1'
#
loop_
_entity.id
_entity.type
_entity.pdbx_description
1 polymer ?
#
loop_
_entity_poly.entity_id
_entity_poly.type
_entity_poly.pdbx_seq_one_letter_code
_entity_poly.pdbx_strand_id
1 'polypeptide(L)' 'MKNTVKLILLALVLQSAFSAKAQEIDINYGYQFGTKFSGDSDYLSIDAGNQLGVSFGWSFSDNTVAQITYNRHSSALLI' A
#
# COMPACT_ATOMS: atom_id res chain seq x y z
N MET A 1 24.66 -28.19 -12.71
CA MET A 1 23.63 -29.24 -12.44
C MET A 1 23.25 -29.31 -10.97
N LYS A 2 24.15 -29.65 -10.02
CA LYS A 2 23.79 -29.78 -8.59
C LYS A 2 23.15 -28.53 -7.96
N ASN A 3 23.65 -27.34 -8.27
CA ASN A 3 23.10 -26.08 -7.71
C ASN A 3 21.78 -25.68 -8.38
N THR A 4 21.62 -25.96 -9.67
CA THR A 4 20.39 -25.72 -10.43
C THR A 4 19.23 -26.56 -9.88
N VAL A 5 19.49 -27.84 -9.56
CA VAL A 5 18.49 -28.73 -8.93
C VAL A 5 18.10 -28.22 -7.54
N LYS A 6 19.05 -27.76 -6.73
CA LYS A 6 18.76 -27.16 -5.41
C LYS A 6 17.91 -25.89 -5.53
N LEU A 7 18.19 -25.05 -6.52
CA LEU A 7 17.45 -23.81 -6.76
C LEU A 7 16.00 -24.09 -7.19
N ILE A 8 15.81 -25.07 -8.08
CA ILE A 8 14.48 -25.53 -8.51
C ILE A 8 13.71 -26.12 -7.33
N LEU A 9 14.37 -26.95 -6.51
CA LEU A 9 13.76 -27.54 -5.32
C LEU A 9 13.34 -26.46 -4.30
N LEU A 10 14.17 -25.45 -4.10
CA LEU A 10 13.84 -24.31 -3.24
C LEU A 10 12.63 -23.52 -3.78
N ALA A 11 12.57 -23.29 -5.09
CA ALA A 11 11.44 -22.60 -5.72
C ALA A 11 10.13 -23.40 -5.61
N LEU A 12 10.18 -24.74 -5.68
CA LEU A 12 9.01 -25.61 -5.49
C LEU A 12 8.52 -25.63 -4.04
N VAL A 13 9.43 -25.66 -3.06
CA VAL A 13 9.09 -25.59 -1.63
C VAL A 13 8.48 -24.24 -1.26
N LEU A 14 8.98 -23.15 -1.85
CA LEU A 14 8.39 -21.83 -1.66
C LEU A 14 6.97 -21.79 -2.26
N GLN A 15 6.76 -22.32 -3.47
CA GLN A 15 5.42 -22.35 -4.07
C GLN A 15 4.37 -23.10 -3.23
N SER A 16 4.73 -24.23 -2.60
CA SER A 16 3.79 -24.95 -1.74
C SER A 16 3.47 -24.20 -0.44
N ALA A 17 4.39 -23.34 0.05
CA ALA A 17 4.15 -22.49 1.21
C ALA A 17 3.30 -21.25 0.90
N PHE A 18 3.24 -20.81 -0.37
CA PHE A 18 2.59 -19.56 -0.78
C PHE A 18 1.33 -19.76 -1.65
N SER A 19 0.64 -20.90 -1.51
CA SER A 19 -0.67 -21.07 -2.16
C SER A 19 -1.69 -20.12 -1.51
N ALA A 20 -2.01 -19.02 -2.20
CA ALA A 20 -2.95 -18.03 -1.72
C ALA A 20 -4.35 -18.65 -1.56
N LYS A 21 -4.90 -18.60 -0.35
CA LYS A 21 -6.23 -19.10 0.01
C LYS A 21 -7.36 -18.20 -0.47
N ALA A 22 -7.13 -16.88 -0.52
CA ALA A 22 -8.14 -15.89 -0.91
C ALA A 22 -7.50 -14.62 -1.48
N GLN A 23 -8.25 -13.94 -2.35
CA GLN A 23 -7.89 -12.65 -2.95
C GLN A 23 -8.96 -11.62 -2.59
N GLU A 24 -8.55 -10.40 -2.25
CA GLU A 24 -9.44 -9.30 -1.83
C GLU A 24 -9.08 -8.01 -2.54
N ILE A 25 -10.09 -7.24 -2.96
CA ILE A 25 -9.95 -5.91 -3.55
C ILE A 25 -10.68 -4.92 -2.65
N ASP A 26 -9.94 -3.96 -2.12
CA ASP A 26 -10.48 -2.88 -1.30
C ASP A 26 -10.33 -1.53 -2.00
N ILE A 27 -11.40 -0.75 -2.00
CA ILE A 27 -11.37 0.65 -2.41
C ILE A 27 -11.43 1.49 -1.15
N ASN A 28 -10.41 2.31 -0.92
CA ASN A 28 -10.31 3.16 0.26
C ASN A 28 -10.42 4.64 -0.11
N TYR A 29 -11.28 5.35 0.62
CA TYR A 29 -11.45 6.79 0.54
C TYR A 29 -11.05 7.40 1.87
N GLY A 30 -10.21 8.43 1.83
CA GLY A 30 -9.68 9.11 3.01
C GLY A 30 -9.73 10.63 2.87
N TYR A 31 -9.66 11.29 4.01
CA TYR A 31 -9.57 12.74 4.12
C TYR A 31 -8.30 13.10 4.88
N GLN A 32 -7.51 14.02 4.34
CA GLN A 32 -6.32 14.54 4.99
C GLN A 32 -6.64 15.89 5.60
N PHE A 33 -6.54 16.01 6.93
CA PHE A 33 -6.71 17.29 7.62
C PHE A 33 -5.61 18.28 7.19
N GLY A 34 -6.02 19.48 6.79
CA GLY A 34 -5.11 20.56 6.39
C GLY A 34 -4.29 21.09 7.57
N THR A 35 -3.16 21.74 7.27
CA THR A 35 -2.31 22.38 8.28
C THR A 35 -2.03 23.82 7.91
N LYS A 36 -1.96 24.71 8.92
CA LYS A 36 -1.62 26.13 8.75
C LYS A 36 -0.29 26.38 9.44
N PHE A 37 0.69 26.88 8.70
CA PHE A 37 1.97 27.33 9.26
C PHE A 37 2.00 28.86 9.24
N SER A 38 2.08 29.50 10.41
CA SER A 38 2.12 30.95 10.55
C SER A 38 3.54 31.43 10.82
N GLY A 39 4.07 32.30 9.94
CA GLY A 39 5.30 33.06 10.15
C GLY A 39 5.12 34.52 9.78
N ASP A 40 5.16 35.39 10.81
CA ASP A 40 5.20 36.87 10.92
C ASP A 40 4.49 37.81 9.92
N SER A 41 4.00 37.38 8.76
CA SER A 41 3.11 38.20 7.92
C SER A 41 2.35 37.43 6.84
N ASP A 42 2.72 36.18 6.51
CA ASP A 42 2.08 35.38 5.47
C ASP A 42 1.67 33.99 6.01
N TYR A 43 0.47 33.53 5.69
CA TYR A 43 -0.03 32.21 6.10
C TYR A 43 0.17 31.21 4.97
N LEU A 44 1.11 30.29 5.13
CA LEU A 44 1.12 29.10 4.28
C LEU A 44 0.00 28.17 4.75
N SER A 45 -1.12 28.15 4.03
CA SER A 45 -2.25 27.27 4.33
C SER A 45 -2.27 26.11 3.34
N ILE A 46 -2.19 24.89 3.85
CA ILE A 46 -2.40 23.68 3.05
C ILE A 46 -3.86 23.27 3.25
N ASP A 47 -4.65 23.33 2.18
CA ASP A 47 -6.04 22.92 2.22
C ASP A 47 -6.16 21.42 2.45
N ALA A 48 -7.25 21.05 3.12
CA ALA A 48 -7.53 19.66 3.40
C ALA A 48 -7.70 18.87 2.09
N GLY A 49 -6.98 17.77 2.02
CA GLY A 49 -6.84 16.98 0.80
C GLY A 49 -7.74 15.76 0.77
N ASN A 50 -8.00 15.26 -0.44
CA ASN A 50 -8.69 13.99 -0.63
C ASN A 50 -7.66 12.88 -0.88
N GLN A 51 -7.96 11.69 -0.37
CA GLN A 51 -7.22 10.47 -0.64
C GLN A 51 -8.14 9.45 -1.31
N LEU A 52 -7.70 8.92 -2.43
CA LEU A 52 -8.29 7.73 -3.07
C LEU A 52 -7.22 6.66 -3.13
N GLY A 53 -7.56 5.45 -2.73
CA GLY A 53 -6.70 4.30 -2.93
C GLY A 53 -7.45 3.08 -3.43
N VAL A 54 -6.65 2.12 -3.87
CA VAL A 54 -7.06 0.76 -4.21
C VAL A 54 -6.03 -0.19 -3.63
N SER A 55 -6.49 -1.22 -2.94
CA SER A 55 -5.64 -2.27 -2.38
C SER A 55 -6.02 -3.61 -2.98
N PHE A 56 -5.02 -4.44 -3.24
CA PHE A 56 -5.19 -5.83 -3.63
C PHE A 56 -4.42 -6.73 -2.67
N GLY A 57 -5.12 -7.65 -2.04
CA GLY A 57 -4.61 -8.53 -1.00
C GLY A 57 -4.65 -9.99 -1.41
N TRP A 58 -3.64 -10.75 -0.96
CA TRP A 58 -3.59 -12.21 -1.07
C TRP A 58 -3.37 -12.80 0.32
N SER A 59 -4.29 -13.65 0.76
CA SER A 59 -4.16 -14.40 2.01
C SER A 59 -3.37 -15.67 1.77
N PHE A 60 -2.25 -15.88 2.44
CA PHE A 60 -1.42 -17.09 2.34
C PHE A 60 -1.72 -18.07 3.48
N SER A 61 -2.14 -17.55 4.63
CA SER A 61 -2.58 -18.32 5.79
C SER A 61 -3.71 -17.56 6.49
N ASP A 62 -4.30 -18.16 7.53
CA ASP A 62 -5.41 -17.54 8.27
C ASP A 62 -4.97 -16.27 9.03
N ASN A 63 -3.65 -16.05 9.16
CA ASN A 63 -3.04 -14.93 9.88
C ASN A 63 -2.02 -14.16 9.03
N THR A 64 -1.92 -14.45 7.72
CA THR A 64 -0.91 -13.80 6.86
C THR A 64 -1.52 -13.39 5.54
N VAL A 65 -1.51 -12.08 5.30
CA VAL A 65 -1.93 -11.44 4.06
C VAL A 65 -0.77 -10.62 3.53
N ALA A 66 -0.41 -10.78 2.25
CA ALA A 66 0.38 -9.75 1.57
C ALA A 66 -0.59 -8.84 0.81
N GLN A 67 -0.37 -7.54 0.89
CA GLN A 67 -1.21 -6.54 0.25
C GLN A 67 -0.34 -5.55 -0.52
N ILE A 68 -0.79 -5.19 -1.71
CA ILE A 68 -0.26 -4.08 -2.49
C ILE A 68 -1.33 -3.00 -2.51
N THR A 69 -0.96 -1.78 -2.13
CA THR A 69 -1.88 -0.64 -2.08
C THR A 69 -1.33 0.52 -2.90
N TYR A 70 -2.17 1.09 -3.74
CA TYR A 70 -1.94 2.37 -4.39
C TYR A 70 -2.78 3.44 -3.71
N ASN A 71 -2.17 4.54 -3.29
CA ASN A 71 -2.85 5.71 -2.74
C ASN A 71 -2.47 6.95 -3.55
N ARG A 72 -3.49 7.71 -3.98
CA ARG A 72 -3.35 9.05 -4.54
C ARG A 72 -3.84 10.07 -3.52
N HIS A 73 -2.94 10.97 -3.15
CA HIS A 73 -3.26 12.15 -2.35
C HIS A 73 -3.40 13.38 -3.26
N SER A 74 -4.33 14.27 -2.91
CA SER A 74 -4.52 15.55 -3.57
C SER A 74 -4.61 16.63 -2.52
N SER A 75 -3.69 17.60 -2.56
CA SER A 75 -3.69 18.77 -1.67
C SER A 75 -3.49 20.03 -2.51
N ALA A 76 -4.10 21.14 -2.08
CA ALA A 76 -3.88 22.45 -2.67
C ALA A 76 -3.07 23.31 -1.71
N LEU A 77 -2.06 24.01 -2.25
CA LEU A 77 -1.32 25.01 -1.51
C LEU A 77 -1.96 26.38 -1.78
N LEU A 78 -2.32 27.09 -0.72
CA LEU A 78 -2.77 28.47 -0.78
C LEU A 78 -1.61 29.37 -0.34
N ILE A 79 -1.19 30.27 -1.23
CA ILE A 79 -0.21 31.33 -1.00
C ILE A 79 -0.95 32.66 -1.07
#